data_AF-A0A5C7K140-F1
#
_entry.id   AF-A0A5C7K140-F1
#
_cell.length_a   1.000
_cell.length_b   1.000
_cell.length_c   1.000
_cell.angle_alpha   90.00
_cell.angle_beta   90.00
_cell.angle_gamma   90.00
#
_symmetry.space_group_name_H-M   'P 1'
#
loop_
_entity.id
_entity.type
_entity.pdbx_description
1 polymer ?
#
loop_
_entity_poly.entity_id
_entity_poly.type
_entity_poly.pdbx_seq_one_letter_code
_entity_poly.pdbx_strand_id
1 'polypeptide(L)' 'YLASDDAQRYFADGNNEWPVVASVKVDNPALKRMGAFKADPLPVGNLAMYVVKAQVIFDKAGYR' A
#
# COMPACT_ATOMS: atom_id res chain seq x y z
N TYR A 1 3.97 -16.36 10.05
CA TYR A 1 5.23 -15.58 10.14
C TYR A 1 5.07 -14.18 9.57
N LEU A 2 4.78 -13.98 8.27
CA LEU A 2 4.78 -12.63 7.66
C LEU A 2 3.86 -11.59 8.32
N ALA A 3 2.77 -12.02 8.96
CA ALA A 3 1.85 -11.17 9.71
C ALA A 3 2.20 -11.04 11.21
N SER A 4 3.39 -11.47 11.65
CA SER A 4 3.87 -11.18 13.01
C SER A 4 4.42 -9.76 13.09
N ASP A 5 4.41 -9.20 14.30
CA ASP A 5 4.93 -7.86 14.55
C ASP A 5 6.36 -7.66 14.05
N ASP A 6 7.25 -8.61 14.33
CA ASP A 6 8.67 -8.50 13.96
C ASP A 6 8.87 -8.57 12.44
N ALA A 7 8.15 -9.47 11.75
CA ALA A 7 8.21 -9.55 10.30
C ALA A 7 7.68 -8.25 9.67
N GLN A 8 6.55 -7.73 10.16
CA GLN A 8 5.95 -6.50 9.65
C GLN A 8 6.88 -5.28 9.82
N ARG A 9 7.55 -5.12 10.97
CA ARG A 9 8.54 -4.05 11.16
C ARG A 9 9.69 -4.18 10.16
N TYR A 10 10.25 -5.39 10.04
CA TYR A 10 11.36 -5.64 9.13
C TYR A 10 11.01 -5.33 7.66
N PHE A 11 9.84 -5.78 7.17
CA PHE A 11 9.40 -5.51 5.79
C PHE A 11 9.08 -4.03 5.55
N ALA A 12 8.37 -3.38 6.47
CA ALA A 12 8.03 -1.97 6.36
C ALA A 12 9.27 -1.06 6.35
N ASP A 13 10.25 -1.34 7.21
CA ASP A 13 11.51 -0.59 7.27
C ASP A 13 12.40 -0.88 6.04
N GLY A 14 12.42 -2.12 5.56
CA GLY A 14 13.22 -2.53 4.41
C GLY A 14 12.73 -2.02 3.05
N ASN A 15 11.41 -1.83 2.88
CA ASN A 15 10.81 -1.47 1.59
C ASN A 15 10.08 -0.11 1.58
N ASN A 16 10.12 0.65 2.68
CA ASN A 16 9.35 1.90 2.85
C ASN A 16 7.84 1.71 2.59
N GLU A 17 7.27 0.61 3.07
CA GLU A 17 5.84 0.30 2.99
C GLU A 17 5.20 0.39 4.37
N TRP A 18 3.89 0.66 4.42
CA TRP A 18 3.16 0.63 5.69
C TRP A 18 2.80 -0.81 6.08
N PRO A 19 2.95 -1.19 7.36
CA PRO A 19 2.53 -2.51 7.83
C PRO A 19 1.00 -2.65 7.74
N VAL A 20 0.54 -3.86 7.42
CA VAL A 20 -0.91 -4.15 7.40
C VAL A 20 -1.46 -4.43 8.80
N VAL A 21 -0.61 -4.88 9.72
CA VAL A 21 -0.98 -5.16 11.11
C VAL A 21 -1.03 -3.85 11.90
N ALA A 22 -2.22 -3.42 12.29
CA ALA A 22 -2.47 -2.10 12.88
C ALA A 22 -1.75 -1.83 14.22
N SER A 23 -1.43 -2.88 14.99
CA SER A 23 -0.69 -2.74 16.25
C SER A 23 0.81 -2.45 16.04
N VAL A 24 1.33 -2.69 14.82
CA VAL A 24 2.75 -2.54 14.53
C VAL A 24 3.10 -1.07 14.33
N LYS A 25 3.92 -0.57 15.25
CA LYS A 25 4.57 0.74 15.11
C LYS A 25 5.91 0.55 14.40
N VAL A 26 6.16 1.39 13.40
CA VAL A 26 7.41 1.44 12.64
C VAL A 26 8.09 2.78 12.87
N ASP A 27 9.40 2.76 13.04
CA ASP A 27 10.24 3.97 13.14
C ASP A 27 10.99 4.19 11.81
N ASN A 28 10.23 4.25 10.73
CA ASN A 28 10.77 4.51 9.40
C ASN A 28 10.81 6.03 9.14
N PRO A 29 12.00 6.65 8.95
CA PRO A 29 12.11 8.08 8.69
C PRO A 29 11.40 8.56 7.43
N ALA A 30 11.31 7.74 6.38
CA ALA A 30 10.60 8.08 5.15
C ALA A 30 9.09 8.15 5.40
N LEU A 31 8.51 7.15 6.07
CA LEU A 31 7.09 7.15 6.41
C LEU A 31 6.73 8.26 7.40
N LYS A 32 7.60 8.53 8.39
CA LYS A 32 7.43 9.66 9.32
C LYS A 32 7.34 11.01 8.58
N ARG A 33 8.12 11.20 7.52
CA ARG A 33 8.04 12.42 6.68
C ARG A 33 6.75 12.51 5.87
N MET A 34 6.17 11.38 5.45
CA MET A 34 4.89 11.34 4.73
C MET A 34 3.68 11.54 5.65
N GLY A 35 3.84 11.29 6.95
CA GLY A 35 2.78 11.44 7.95
C GLY A 35 1.91 10.20 8.09
N ALA A 36 0.78 10.36 8.79
CA ALA A 36 -0.13 9.25 9.04
C ALA A 36 -0.81 8.78 7.74
N PHE A 37 -0.77 7.48 7.50
CA PHE A 37 -1.47 6.89 6.36
C PHE A 37 -2.97 6.79 6.64
N LYS A 38 -3.78 7.30 5.72
CA LYS A 38 -5.23 7.14 5.72
C LYS A 38 -5.63 6.24 4.55
N ALA A 39 -5.97 4.99 4.84
CA ALA A 39 -6.39 4.03 3.83
C ALA A 39 -7.79 4.37 3.27
N ASP A 40 -7.98 4.15 1.97
CA ASP A 40 -9.31 4.03 1.37
C ASP A 40 -9.95 2.71 1.85
N PRO A 41 -11.21 2.72 2.33
CA PRO A 41 -11.87 1.51 2.81
C PRO A 41 -12.31 0.53 1.71
N LEU A 42 -12.18 0.89 0.42
CA LEU A 42 -12.50 0.01 -0.69
C LEU A 42 -11.68 -1.30 -0.60
N PRO A 43 -12.33 -2.49 -0.60
CA PRO A 43 -11.60 -3.75 -0.61
C PRO A 43 -10.69 -3.84 -1.83
N VAL A 44 -9.38 -4.03 -1.61
CA VAL A 44 -8.37 -4.04 -2.69
C VAL A 44 -8.69 -5.08 -3.77
N GLY A 45 -9.29 -6.22 -3.41
CA GLY A 45 -9.72 -7.24 -4.37
C GLY A 45 -10.76 -6.75 -5.37
N ASN A 46 -11.57 -5.75 -5.02
CA ASN A 46 -12.55 -5.15 -5.93
C ASN A 46 -11.88 -4.33 -7.04
N LEU A 47 -10.62 -3.90 -6.88
CA LEU A 47 -9.90 -3.21 -7.96
C LEU A 47 -9.70 -4.10 -9.18
N ALA A 48 -9.58 -5.43 -8.99
CA ALA A 48 -9.33 -6.39 -10.05
C ALA A 48 -10.39 -6.34 -11.16
N MET A 49 -11.66 -6.08 -10.81
CA MET A 49 -12.76 -6.02 -11.79
C MET A 49 -12.64 -4.82 -12.75
N TYR A 50 -11.83 -3.82 -12.41
CA TYR A 50 -11.67 -2.59 -13.19
C TYR A 50 -10.36 -2.51 -13.97
N VAL A 51 -9.45 -3.48 -13.82
CA VAL A 51 -8.12 -3.44 -14.47
C VAL A 51 -8.23 -3.23 -15.98
N VAL A 52 -9.06 -4.01 -16.67
CA VAL A 52 -9.26 -3.89 -18.13
C VAL A 52 -9.86 -2.53 -18.50
N LYS A 53 -10.84 -2.06 -17.73
CA LYS A 53 -11.49 -0.76 -17.98
C LYS A 53 -10.52 0.40 -17.76
N ALA A 54 -9.68 0.33 -16.72
CA ALA A 54 -8.66 1.32 -16.43
C ALA A 54 -7.64 1.40 -17.58
N GLN A 55 -7.17 0.26 -18.10
CA GLN A 55 -6.26 0.24 -19.25
C GLN A 55 -6.87 0.93 -20.48
N VAL A 56 -8.12 0.60 -20.82
CA VAL A 56 -8.84 1.25 -21.95
C VAL A 56 -8.95 2.76 -21.75
N ILE A 57 -9.13 3.23 -20.51
CA ILE A 57 -9.19 4.67 -20.21
C ILE A 57 -7.81 5.31 -20.39
N PHE A 58 -6.73 4.71 -19.88
CA PHE A 58 -5.37 5.20 -20.06
C PHE A 58 -4.97 5.27 -21.54
N ASP A 59 -5.28 4.23 -22.31
CA ASP A 59 -5.02 4.19 -23.76
C ASP A 59 -5.75 5.32 -24.49
N LYS A 60 -7.04 5.52 -24.19
CA LYS A 60 -7.85 6.59 -24.77
C LYS A 60 -7.38 7.99 -24.37
N ALA A 61 -6.82 8.14 -23.17
CA ALA A 61 -6.25 9.38 -22.69
C ALA A 61 -4.83 9.64 -23.25
N GLY A 62 -4.24 8.70 -23.97
CA GLY A 62 -2.88 8.81 -24.50
C GLY A 62 -1.79 8.74 -23.43
N TYR A 63 -2.09 8.19 -22.25
CA TYR A 63 -1.13 8.00 -21.15
C TYR A 63 -0.15 6.88 -21.51
N ARG A 64 1.16 7.18 -21.55
CA ARG A 64 2.23 6.24 -21.94
C ARG A 64 3.38 6.27 -20.94
#